data_AF-A0A350IJB6-F1
#
_entry.id   AF-A0A350IJB6-F1
#
_cell.length_a   1.000
_cell.length_b   1.000
_cell.length_c   1.000
_cell.angle_alpha   90.00
_cell.angle_beta   90.00
_cell.angle_gamma   90.00
#
_symmetry.space_group_name_H-M   'P 1'
#
loop_
_entity.id
_entity.type
_entity.pdbx_description
1 polymer ?
#
loop_
_entity_poly.entity_id
_entity_poly.type
_entity_poly.pdbx_seq_one_letter_code
_entity_poly.pdbx_strand_id
1 'polypeptide(L)'
;MIDKYINLANEQWGKNQVINFPEEMFENINLEEAINIIDKIDQNALMLLPSREIAFFEWLKQNAPEIWDDLWNDENYAEYVVSISFLPLLIYSTNFNGFPICDLLEHDNYFFTRAMMETEQGRTVIETSQNIFANHKQLELFQILALEIAFNAIDIWHFAYKYNIPLKDALEAAEVLFNDKALIHVKQADEVIPYLEFM
;
A
#
# COMPACT_ATOMS: atom_id res chain seq x y z
N MET A 1 -1.67 -15.96 -22.07
CA MET A 1 -1.20 -16.41 -20.74
C MET A 1 -2.21 -16.05 -19.66
N ILE A 2 -2.80 -14.85 -19.71
CA ILE A 2 -3.84 -14.39 -18.78
C ILE A 2 -5.18 -15.16 -18.84
N ASP A 3 -5.50 -15.83 -19.96
CA ASP A 3 -6.78 -16.56 -20.10
C ASP A 3 -6.95 -17.65 -19.04
N LYS A 4 -5.85 -18.24 -18.54
CA LYS A 4 -5.92 -19.22 -17.44
C LYS A 4 -6.46 -18.57 -16.15
N TYR A 5 -6.11 -17.31 -15.87
CA TYR A 5 -6.55 -16.57 -14.70
C TYR A 5 -8.00 -16.09 -14.86
N ILE A 6 -8.39 -15.65 -16.06
CA ILE A 6 -9.78 -15.27 -16.37
C ILE A 6 -10.71 -16.48 -16.20
N ASN A 7 -10.31 -17.65 -16.71
CA ASN A 7 -11.10 -18.87 -16.58
C ASN A 7 -11.21 -19.31 -15.11
N LEU A 8 -10.11 -19.24 -14.35
CA LEU A 8 -10.11 -19.52 -12.92
C LEU A 8 -11.06 -18.60 -12.15
N ALA A 9 -10.99 -17.29 -12.41
CA ALA A 9 -11.85 -16.31 -11.76
C ALA A 9 -13.32 -16.55 -12.05
N ASN A 10 -13.68 -16.74 -13.33
CA ASN A 10 -15.06 -17.01 -13.73
C ASN A 10 -15.59 -18.33 -13.14
N GLU A 11 -14.74 -19.36 -13.01
CA GLU A 11 -15.12 -20.62 -12.38
C GLU A 11 -15.41 -20.44 -10.88
N GLN A 12 -14.53 -19.76 -10.14
CA GLN A 12 -14.69 -19.54 -8.71
C GLN A 12 -15.87 -18.61 -8.42
N TRP A 13 -15.94 -17.47 -9.12
CA TRP A 13 -17.04 -16.51 -8.96
C TRP A 13 -18.40 -17.10 -9.34
N GLY A 14 -18.46 -17.89 -10.42
CA GLY A 14 -19.68 -18.60 -10.83
C GLY A 14 -20.18 -19.64 -9.80
N LYS A 15 -19.34 -20.05 -8.85
CA LYS A 15 -19.70 -20.91 -7.70
C LYS A 15 -20.01 -20.10 -6.43
N ASN A 16 -20.17 -18.78 -6.54
CA ASN A 16 -20.30 -17.83 -5.43
C ASN A 16 -19.13 -17.92 -4.44
N GLN A 17 -17.91 -18.10 -4.95
CA GLN A 17 -16.69 -18.12 -4.14
C GLN A 17 -15.90 -16.83 -4.38
N VAL A 18 -15.18 -16.39 -3.35
CA VAL A 18 -14.15 -15.36 -3.49
C VAL A 18 -13.05 -15.88 -4.41
N ILE A 19 -12.59 -15.02 -5.32
CA ILE A 19 -11.53 -15.37 -6.25
C ILE A 19 -10.20 -15.41 -5.50
N ASN A 20 -9.53 -16.56 -5.54
CA ASN A 20 -8.19 -16.75 -5.00
C ASN A 20 -7.23 -16.99 -6.17
N PHE A 21 -6.51 -15.94 -6.55
CA PHE A 21 -5.47 -16.01 -7.56
C PHE A 21 -4.17 -16.60 -6.98
N PRO A 22 -3.45 -17.43 -7.73
CA PRO A 22 -2.17 -17.96 -7.25
C PRO A 22 -1.11 -16.84 -7.17
N GLU A 23 -0.19 -16.92 -6.21
CA GLU A 23 0.84 -15.89 -5.98
C GLU A 23 1.65 -15.57 -7.25
N GLU A 24 1.97 -16.59 -8.05
CA GLU A 24 2.68 -16.46 -9.32
C GLU A 24 1.98 -15.50 -10.30
N MET A 25 0.68 -15.26 -10.15
CA MET A 25 -0.03 -14.31 -11.00
C MET A 25 0.47 -12.89 -10.75
N PHE A 26 0.50 -12.46 -9.49
CA PHE A 26 0.88 -11.10 -9.08
C PHE A 26 2.34 -10.77 -9.41
N GLU A 27 3.19 -11.80 -9.49
CA GLU A 27 4.60 -11.68 -9.88
C GLU A 27 4.80 -11.57 -11.40
N ASN A 28 3.97 -12.26 -12.20
CA ASN A 28 4.25 -12.50 -13.62
C ASN A 28 3.43 -11.64 -14.58
N ILE A 29 2.34 -11.02 -14.13
CA ILE A 29 1.54 -10.13 -14.98
C ILE A 29 1.96 -8.67 -14.84
N ASN A 30 1.62 -7.88 -15.85
CA ASN A 30 1.76 -6.43 -15.80
C ASN A 30 0.40 -5.73 -15.62
N LEU A 31 0.44 -4.40 -15.53
CA LEU A 31 -0.74 -3.55 -15.34
C LEU A 31 -1.79 -3.70 -16.47
N GLU A 32 -1.35 -3.72 -17.73
CA GLU A 32 -2.24 -3.87 -18.89
C GLU A 32 -2.96 -5.22 -18.85
N GLU A 33 -2.24 -6.27 -18.47
CA GLU A 33 -2.78 -7.61 -18.27
C GLU A 33 -3.80 -7.66 -17.12
N ALA A 34 -3.52 -7.00 -16.00
CA ALA A 34 -4.45 -6.89 -14.88
C ALA A 34 -5.76 -6.18 -15.29
N ILE A 35 -5.66 -5.07 -16.01
CA ILE A 35 -6.83 -4.35 -16.56
C ILE A 35 -7.64 -5.25 -17.49
N ASN A 36 -6.96 -5.97 -18.40
CA ASN A 36 -7.62 -6.91 -19.32
C ASN A 36 -8.34 -8.07 -18.60
N ILE A 37 -7.87 -8.47 -17.42
CA ILE A 37 -8.51 -9.49 -16.59
C ILE A 37 -9.80 -8.93 -15.98
N ILE A 38 -9.76 -7.73 -15.42
CA ILE A 38 -10.90 -7.04 -14.80
C ILE A 38 -12.02 -6.82 -15.82
N ASP A 39 -11.69 -6.39 -17.04
CA ASP A 39 -12.66 -6.15 -18.12
C ASP A 39 -13.46 -7.41 -18.54
N LYS A 40 -12.98 -8.60 -18.17
CA LYS A 40 -13.55 -9.89 -18.55
C LYS A 40 -14.19 -10.65 -17.38
N ILE A 41 -14.22 -10.05 -16.19
CA ILE A 41 -14.81 -10.62 -14.99
C ILE A 41 -15.94 -9.69 -14.52
N ASP A 42 -16.90 -10.21 -13.75
CA ASP A 42 -17.91 -9.39 -13.10
C ASP A 42 -17.24 -8.30 -12.25
N GLN A 43 -17.63 -7.04 -12.44
CA GLN A 43 -17.06 -5.90 -11.70
C GLN A 43 -17.35 -5.95 -10.20
N ASN A 44 -18.38 -6.71 -9.78
CA ASN A 44 -18.70 -6.94 -8.37
C ASN A 44 -17.97 -8.15 -7.79
N ALA A 45 -17.12 -8.82 -8.57
CA ALA A 45 -16.38 -9.95 -8.09
C ALA A 45 -15.45 -9.54 -6.96
N LEU A 46 -15.38 -10.41 -5.95
CA LEU A 46 -14.48 -10.26 -4.82
C LEU A 46 -13.29 -11.19 -4.97
N MET A 47 -12.13 -10.74 -4.55
CA MET A 47 -10.90 -11.52 -4.53
C MET A 47 -10.24 -11.46 -3.17
N LEU A 48 -9.50 -12.52 -2.85
CA LEU A 48 -8.62 -12.58 -1.70
C LEU A 48 -7.33 -11.84 -2.02
N LEU A 49 -6.80 -11.09 -1.05
CA LEU A 49 -5.46 -10.50 -1.14
C LEU A 49 -4.38 -11.59 -1.36
N PRO A 50 -3.26 -11.25 -2.02
CA PRO A 50 -2.16 -12.19 -2.19
C PRO A 50 -1.54 -12.60 -0.86
N SER A 51 -0.85 -13.75 -0.84
CA SER A 51 -0.35 -14.36 0.39
C SER A 51 0.66 -13.47 1.11
N ARG A 52 1.50 -12.75 0.34
CA ARG A 52 2.45 -11.79 0.90
C ARG A 52 1.75 -10.64 1.62
N GLU A 53 0.60 -10.22 1.12
CA GLU A 53 -0.18 -9.12 1.68
C GLU A 53 -0.97 -9.55 2.91
N ILE A 54 -1.54 -10.76 2.87
CA ILE A 54 -2.14 -11.38 4.06
C ILE A 54 -1.10 -11.48 5.18
N ALA A 55 0.14 -11.86 4.87
CA ALA A 55 1.22 -11.90 5.87
C ALA A 55 1.52 -10.51 6.49
N PHE A 56 1.44 -9.44 5.70
CA PHE A 56 1.53 -8.07 6.21
C PHE A 56 0.36 -7.74 7.15
N PHE A 57 -0.88 -8.01 6.75
CA PHE A 57 -2.03 -7.71 7.60
C PHE A 57 -2.08 -8.56 8.88
N GLU A 58 -1.60 -9.81 8.85
CA GLU A 58 -1.42 -10.63 10.05
C GLU A 58 -0.35 -10.06 10.99
N TRP A 59 0.73 -9.47 10.43
CA TRP A 59 1.68 -8.71 11.22
C TRP A 59 1.03 -7.44 11.80
N LEU A 60 0.22 -6.72 11.02
CA LEU A 60 -0.48 -5.52 11.45
C LEU A 60 -1.43 -5.82 12.62
N LYS A 61 -2.19 -6.92 12.54
CA LYS A 61 -3.08 -7.41 13.61
C LYS A 61 -2.37 -7.59 14.95
N GLN A 62 -1.08 -7.92 14.92
CA GLN A 62 -0.27 -8.12 16.13
C GLN A 62 0.39 -6.83 16.64
N ASN A 63 0.74 -5.91 15.74
CA ASN A 63 1.57 -4.73 16.07
C ASN A 63 0.78 -3.42 16.17
N ALA A 64 -0.37 -3.34 15.52
CA ALA A 64 -1.33 -2.23 15.55
C ALA A 64 -2.76 -2.78 15.38
N PRO A 65 -3.27 -3.56 16.36
CA PRO A 65 -4.58 -4.19 16.28
C PRO A 65 -5.71 -3.18 16.02
N GLU A 66 -5.59 -1.96 16.56
CA GLU A 66 -6.58 -0.89 16.37
C GLU A 66 -6.72 -0.45 14.91
N ILE A 67 -5.61 -0.46 14.15
CA ILE A 67 -5.60 -0.12 12.72
C ILE A 67 -6.13 -1.29 11.91
N TRP A 68 -5.76 -2.52 12.29
CA TRP A 68 -6.32 -3.72 11.66
C TRP A 68 -7.84 -3.80 11.87
N ASP A 69 -8.31 -3.46 13.07
CA ASP A 69 -9.74 -3.48 13.40
C ASP A 69 -10.52 -2.44 12.59
N ASP A 70 -9.98 -1.24 12.41
CA ASP A 70 -10.58 -0.17 11.59
C ASP A 70 -10.81 -0.64 10.13
N LEU A 71 -9.90 -1.48 9.61
CA LEU A 71 -9.95 -1.97 8.22
C LEU A 71 -10.81 -3.24 8.05
N TRP A 72 -10.75 -4.17 9.00
CA TRP A 72 -11.22 -5.54 8.79
C TRP A 72 -12.25 -6.05 9.79
N ASN A 73 -12.47 -5.36 10.92
CA ASN A 73 -13.36 -5.85 11.98
C ASN A 73 -14.84 -5.57 11.68
N ASP A 74 -15.35 -6.17 10.61
CA ASP A 74 -16.78 -6.20 10.27
C ASP A 74 -17.29 -7.64 10.24
N GLU A 75 -18.25 -7.96 11.13
CA GLU A 75 -18.85 -9.29 11.24
C GLU A 75 -19.55 -9.77 9.95
N ASN A 76 -19.86 -8.86 9.03
CA ASN A 76 -20.57 -9.17 7.78
C ASN A 76 -19.63 -9.47 6.61
N TYR A 77 -18.33 -9.19 6.73
CA TYR A 77 -17.36 -9.34 5.64
C TYR A 77 -16.23 -10.29 6.04
N ALA A 78 -15.70 -11.00 5.05
CA ALA A 78 -14.54 -11.86 5.26
C ALA A 78 -13.25 -11.03 5.30
N GLU A 79 -12.35 -11.34 6.24
CA GLU A 79 -11.03 -10.72 6.34
C GLU A 79 -10.25 -10.87 5.02
N TYR A 80 -9.51 -9.82 4.63
CA TYR A 80 -8.60 -9.81 3.48
C TYR A 80 -9.27 -10.01 2.11
N VAL A 81 -10.58 -9.81 2.03
CA VAL A 81 -11.34 -9.86 0.79
C VAL A 81 -11.61 -8.44 0.30
N VAL A 82 -11.24 -8.18 -0.94
CA VAL A 82 -11.39 -6.87 -1.59
C VAL A 82 -12.06 -7.01 -2.96
N SER A 83 -12.58 -5.90 -3.48
CA SER A 83 -13.10 -5.85 -4.86
C SER A 83 -12.01 -6.20 -5.88
N ILE A 84 -12.35 -6.93 -6.93
CA ILE A 84 -11.42 -7.24 -8.03
C ILE A 84 -10.90 -5.98 -8.74
N SER A 85 -11.59 -4.85 -8.61
CA SER A 85 -11.14 -3.55 -9.12
C SER A 85 -9.78 -3.13 -8.57
N PHE A 86 -9.36 -3.68 -7.43
CA PHE A 86 -8.05 -3.41 -6.83
C PHE A 86 -6.90 -4.26 -7.38
N LEU A 87 -7.17 -5.23 -8.26
CA LEU A 87 -6.14 -6.08 -8.86
C LEU A 87 -4.94 -5.31 -9.43
N PRO A 88 -5.10 -4.14 -10.09
CA PRO A 88 -3.98 -3.36 -10.61
C PRO A 88 -2.99 -2.91 -9.54
N LEU A 89 -3.47 -2.64 -8.31
CA LEU A 89 -2.65 -2.21 -7.18
C LEU A 89 -1.84 -3.34 -6.55
N LEU A 90 -2.24 -4.60 -6.79
CA LEU A 90 -1.63 -5.78 -6.19
C LEU A 90 -0.52 -6.41 -7.06
N ILE A 91 -0.24 -5.82 -8.22
CA ILE A 91 0.79 -6.33 -9.13
C ILE A 91 2.17 -5.85 -8.68
N TYR A 92 3.05 -6.79 -8.33
CA TYR A 92 4.35 -6.46 -7.74
C TYR A 92 5.33 -5.77 -8.68
N SER A 93 5.14 -5.94 -9.99
CA SER A 93 5.96 -5.23 -10.99
C SER A 93 5.67 -3.73 -11.03
N THR A 94 4.50 -3.28 -10.55
CA THR A 94 4.07 -1.88 -10.57
C THR A 94 3.94 -1.25 -9.19
N ASN A 95 3.55 -2.03 -8.18
CA ASN A 95 3.47 -1.57 -6.80
C ASN A 95 4.17 -2.55 -5.87
N PHE A 96 5.36 -2.16 -5.41
CA PHE A 96 6.15 -2.98 -4.50
C PHE A 96 5.78 -2.82 -3.02
N ASN A 97 4.91 -1.85 -2.72
CA ASN A 97 4.62 -1.40 -1.36
C ASN A 97 3.37 -2.03 -0.75
N GLY A 98 2.61 -2.84 -1.51
CA GLY A 98 1.44 -3.54 -0.98
C GLY A 98 0.13 -2.79 -1.18
N PHE A 99 -0.93 -3.29 -0.57
CA PHE A 99 -2.27 -2.72 -0.65
C PHE A 99 -2.37 -1.52 0.30
N PRO A 100 -2.49 -0.28 -0.21
CA PRO A 100 -2.28 0.91 0.60
C PRO A 100 -3.32 1.06 1.72
N ILE A 101 -2.89 1.47 2.92
CA ILE A 101 -3.78 1.86 4.01
C ILE A 101 -3.97 3.38 3.95
N CYS A 102 -5.10 3.84 3.41
CA CYS A 102 -5.40 5.26 3.20
C CYS A 102 -6.85 5.68 3.47
N ASP A 103 -7.67 4.77 3.99
CA ASP A 103 -9.11 4.91 4.18
C ASP A 103 -9.56 4.62 5.62
N LEU A 104 -8.66 4.80 6.60
CA LEU A 104 -9.00 4.64 8.02
C LEU A 104 -10.08 5.65 8.43
N LEU A 105 -11.07 5.17 9.20
CA LEU A 105 -12.25 5.93 9.58
C LEU A 105 -12.15 6.45 11.02
N GLU A 106 -11.60 5.66 11.93
CA GLU A 106 -11.52 5.98 13.36
C GLU A 106 -10.12 6.46 13.77
N HIS A 107 -9.10 6.17 12.95
CA HIS A 107 -7.70 6.52 13.21
C HIS A 107 -7.11 7.44 12.14
N ASP A 108 -6.04 8.15 12.51
CA ASP A 108 -5.30 9.02 11.59
C ASP A 108 -4.68 8.18 10.46
N ASN A 109 -4.85 8.63 9.23
CA ASN A 109 -4.15 8.07 8.08
C ASN A 109 -2.67 8.47 8.09
N TYR A 110 -1.80 7.50 7.83
CA TYR A 110 -0.35 7.69 7.68
C TYR A 110 0.10 7.26 6.29
N PHE A 111 -0.70 7.61 5.28
CA PHE A 111 -0.39 7.37 3.87
C PHE A 111 0.30 8.59 3.27
N PHE A 112 1.43 8.36 2.60
CA PHE A 112 2.31 9.44 2.15
C PHE A 112 2.61 9.32 0.66
N THR A 113 2.60 10.47 -0.02
CA THR A 113 2.92 10.56 -1.45
C THR A 113 3.92 11.68 -1.72
N ARG A 114 4.57 11.64 -2.90
CA ARG A 114 5.53 12.66 -3.33
C ARG A 114 4.97 14.08 -3.24
N ALA A 115 3.70 14.26 -3.61
CA ALA A 115 2.99 15.53 -3.60
C ALA A 115 2.90 16.15 -2.18
N MET A 116 2.86 15.32 -1.13
CA MET A 116 2.87 15.79 0.26
C MET A 116 4.24 16.31 0.72
N MET A 117 5.30 16.09 -0.06
CA MET A 117 6.67 16.56 0.18
C MET A 117 7.12 17.67 -0.79
N GLU A 118 6.19 18.39 -1.41
CA GLU A 118 6.48 19.48 -2.36
C GLU A 118 6.84 20.82 -1.70
N THR A 119 6.90 20.86 -0.36
CA THR A 119 7.40 22.02 0.38
C THR A 119 8.90 22.24 0.12
N GLU A 120 9.40 23.46 0.36
CA GLU A 120 10.84 23.76 0.24
C GLU A 120 11.68 22.84 1.14
N GLN A 121 11.19 22.60 2.35
CA GLN A 121 11.82 21.69 3.33
C GLN A 121 11.77 20.24 2.83
N GLY A 122 10.64 19.79 2.28
CA GLY A 122 10.48 18.44 1.73
C GLY A 122 11.45 18.16 0.59
N ARG A 123 11.54 19.09 -0.37
CA ARG A 123 12.52 18.99 -1.47
C ARG A 123 13.96 18.96 -0.95
N THR A 124 14.30 19.80 0.02
CA THR A 124 15.63 19.84 0.62
C THR A 124 15.99 18.54 1.31
N VAL A 125 15.06 17.94 2.07
CA VAL A 125 15.26 16.64 2.74
C VAL A 125 15.50 15.54 1.71
N ILE A 126 14.72 15.50 0.62
CA ILE A 126 14.90 14.50 -0.44
C ILE A 126 16.25 14.66 -1.11
N GLU A 127 16.60 15.86 -1.55
CA GLU A 127 17.89 16.14 -2.21
C GLU A 127 19.08 15.79 -1.30
N THR A 128 18.98 16.13 -0.02
CA THR A 128 20.02 15.81 0.98
C THR A 128 20.14 14.30 1.17
N SER A 129 19.01 13.59 1.28
CA SER A 129 18.98 12.14 1.44
C SER A 129 19.55 11.42 0.21
N GLN A 130 19.21 11.88 -0.99
CA GLN A 130 19.77 11.36 -2.25
C GLN A 130 21.28 11.55 -2.31
N ASN A 131 21.78 12.72 -1.90
CA ASN A 131 23.22 13.00 -1.85
C ASN A 131 23.94 12.10 -0.83
N ILE A 132 23.37 11.88 0.36
CA ILE A 132 23.94 10.97 1.37
C ILE A 132 24.00 9.54 0.81
N PHE A 133 22.91 9.07 0.20
CA PHE A 133 22.82 7.74 -0.42
C PHE A 133 23.83 7.55 -1.55
N ALA A 134 23.94 8.51 -2.48
CA ALA A 134 24.89 8.47 -3.59
C ALA A 134 26.36 8.44 -3.12
N ASN A 135 26.63 9.04 -1.96
CA ASN A 135 27.95 9.00 -1.32
C ASN A 135 28.16 7.76 -0.44
N HIS A 136 27.29 6.75 -0.52
CA HIS A 136 27.36 5.50 0.25
C HIS A 136 27.44 5.72 1.77
N LYS A 137 26.83 6.80 2.25
CA LYS A 137 26.73 7.09 3.68
C LYS A 137 25.43 6.50 4.23
N GLN A 138 25.46 6.18 5.52
CA GLN A 138 24.28 5.68 6.21
C GLN A 138 23.22 6.79 6.31
N LEU A 139 21.99 6.44 5.96
CA LEU A 139 20.82 7.30 6.11
C LEU A 139 20.22 7.13 7.50
N GLU A 140 19.69 8.23 8.03
CA GLU A 140 18.78 8.17 9.18
C GLU A 140 17.39 7.71 8.74
N LEU A 141 16.58 7.23 9.69
CA LEU A 141 15.33 6.56 9.35
C LEU A 141 14.34 7.48 8.61
N PHE A 142 14.22 8.74 9.02
CA PHE A 142 13.36 9.72 8.31
C PHE A 142 13.86 10.01 6.89
N GLN A 143 15.16 9.88 6.63
CA GLN A 143 15.74 10.06 5.30
C GLN A 143 15.39 8.86 4.40
N ILE A 144 15.39 7.65 4.97
CA ILE A 144 14.92 6.44 4.26
C ILE A 144 13.43 6.57 3.94
N LEU A 145 12.61 7.00 4.90
CA LEU A 145 11.18 7.26 4.69
C LEU A 145 10.97 8.33 3.61
N ALA A 146 11.69 9.45 3.66
CA ALA A 146 11.60 10.50 2.66
C ALA A 146 11.96 10.03 1.24
N LEU A 147 13.00 9.18 1.12
CA LEU A 147 13.35 8.58 -0.17
C LEU A 147 12.27 7.60 -0.64
N GLU A 148 11.73 6.77 0.25
CA GLU A 148 10.65 5.84 -0.10
C GLU A 148 9.45 6.61 -0.66
N ILE A 149 8.96 7.64 0.05
CA ILE A 149 7.86 8.51 -0.39
C ILE A 149 8.17 9.20 -1.74
N ALA A 150 9.43 9.59 -1.95
CA ALA A 150 9.83 10.26 -3.17
C ALA A 150 9.83 9.33 -4.40
N PHE A 151 10.06 8.03 -4.20
CA PHE A 151 10.05 7.03 -5.27
C PHE A 151 8.67 6.41 -5.47
N ASN A 152 7.94 6.13 -4.38
CA ASN A 152 6.66 5.46 -4.39
C ASN A 152 5.79 5.96 -3.24
N ALA A 153 4.47 6.01 -3.43
CA ALA A 153 3.56 6.19 -2.31
C ALA A 153 3.67 5.02 -1.31
N ILE A 154 3.54 5.29 -0.02
CA ILE A 154 3.63 4.27 1.03
C ILE A 154 2.90 4.74 2.30
N ASP A 155 2.29 3.81 3.03
CA ASP A 155 1.88 4.06 4.42
C ASP A 155 2.93 3.64 5.44
N ILE A 156 2.82 4.18 6.66
CA ILE A 156 3.81 3.95 7.70
C ILE A 156 3.90 2.48 8.14
N TRP A 157 2.82 1.71 8.04
CA TRP A 157 2.79 0.32 8.46
C TRP A 157 3.52 -0.57 7.47
N HIS A 158 3.26 -0.39 6.16
CA HIS A 158 4.02 -1.04 5.10
C HIS A 158 5.49 -0.66 5.17
N PHE A 159 5.81 0.61 5.45
CA PHE A 159 7.19 1.04 5.65
C PHE A 159 7.86 0.29 6.80
N ALA A 160 7.22 0.23 7.97
CA ALA A 160 7.74 -0.48 9.15
C ALA A 160 7.95 -1.98 8.86
N TYR A 161 6.97 -2.63 8.22
CA TYR A 161 7.04 -4.05 7.87
C TYR A 161 8.14 -4.34 6.84
N LYS A 162 8.19 -3.58 5.75
CA LYS A 162 9.14 -3.73 4.63
C LYS A 162 10.59 -3.65 5.10
N TYR A 163 10.89 -2.71 6.00
CA TYR A 163 12.24 -2.49 6.51
C TYR A 163 12.53 -3.22 7.83
N ASN A 164 11.56 -3.99 8.35
CA ASN A 164 11.64 -4.71 9.63
C ASN A 164 12.03 -3.77 10.79
N ILE A 165 11.29 -2.69 10.93
CA ILE A 165 11.51 -1.62 11.90
C ILE A 165 10.36 -1.63 12.93
N PRO A 166 10.62 -1.40 14.23
CA PRO A 166 9.56 -1.21 15.20
C PRO A 166 8.61 -0.10 14.77
N LEU A 167 7.30 -0.33 14.83
CA LEU A 167 6.30 0.65 14.40
C LEU A 167 6.46 2.02 15.09
N LYS A 168 6.86 2.01 16.37
CA LYS A 168 7.17 3.23 17.12
C LYS A 168 8.26 4.07 16.45
N ASP A 169 9.34 3.44 15.99
CA ASP A 169 10.48 4.14 15.39
C ASP A 169 10.10 4.68 13.99
N ALA A 170 9.25 3.95 13.26
CA ALA A 170 8.70 4.43 11.99
C ALA A 170 7.83 5.68 12.21
N LEU A 171 6.90 5.65 13.18
CA LEU A 171 6.08 6.80 13.53
C LEU A 171 6.94 8.00 13.97
N GLU A 172 7.98 7.79 14.79
CA GLU A 172 8.92 8.84 15.18
C GLU A 172 9.64 9.45 13.97
N ALA A 173 9.99 8.65 12.96
CA ALA A 173 10.58 9.15 11.73
C ALA A 173 9.62 10.01 10.91
N ALA A 174 8.33 9.66 10.86
CA ALA A 174 7.29 10.50 10.25
C ALA A 174 7.12 11.81 11.02
N GLU A 175 7.09 11.76 12.35
CA GLU A 175 6.99 12.94 13.22
C GLU A 175 8.16 13.92 12.99
N VAL A 176 9.38 13.45 12.76
CA VAL A 176 10.50 14.34 12.38
C VAL A 176 10.17 15.12 11.11
N LEU A 177 9.66 14.44 10.08
CA LEU A 177 9.30 15.08 8.80
C LEU A 177 8.15 16.07 8.96
N PHE A 178 7.15 15.77 9.80
CA PHE A 178 6.03 16.68 10.08
C PHE A 178 6.49 17.93 10.83
N ASN A 179 7.30 17.75 11.88
CA ASN A 179 7.81 18.84 12.71
C ASN A 179 8.71 19.79 11.90
N ASP A 180 9.50 19.25 10.98
CA ASP A 180 10.34 20.03 10.06
C ASP A 180 9.56 20.64 8.88
N LYS A 181 8.24 20.40 8.81
CA LYS A 181 7.37 20.80 7.68
C LYS A 181 7.85 20.26 6.33
N ALA A 182 8.61 19.16 6.37
CA ALA A 182 9.11 18.46 5.20
C ALA A 182 8.04 17.53 4.59
N LEU A 183 7.08 17.09 5.40
CA LEU A 183 5.96 16.25 4.98
C LEU A 183 4.65 16.83 5.55
N ILE A 184 3.62 16.90 4.71
CA ILE A 184 2.27 17.29 5.13
C ILE A 184 1.55 16.05 5.65
N HIS A 185 1.03 16.09 6.88
CA HIS A 185 0.23 15.00 7.44
C HIS A 185 -1.26 15.19 7.10
N VAL A 186 -1.77 14.34 6.21
CA VAL A 186 -3.19 14.27 5.87
C VAL A 186 -3.81 13.11 6.64
N LYS A 187 -4.66 13.43 7.62
CA LYS A 187 -5.18 12.45 8.60
C LYS A 187 -6.49 11.80 8.17
N GLN A 188 -7.34 12.54 7.47
CA GLN A 188 -8.70 12.12 7.14
C GLN A 188 -8.73 11.46 5.76
N ALA A 189 -9.40 10.31 5.63
CA ALA A 189 -9.48 9.55 4.38
C ALA A 189 -9.92 10.41 3.18
N ASP A 190 -10.98 11.21 3.36
CA ASP A 190 -11.52 12.11 2.32
C ASP A 190 -10.50 13.16 1.84
N GLU A 191 -9.58 13.57 2.72
CA GLU A 191 -8.53 14.54 2.41
C GLU A 191 -7.32 13.89 1.73
N VAL A 192 -7.16 12.56 1.83
CA VAL A 192 -6.10 11.81 1.15
C VAL A 192 -6.41 11.65 -0.33
N ILE A 193 -7.69 11.60 -0.72
CA ILE A 193 -8.14 11.39 -2.11
C ILE A 193 -7.40 12.24 -3.16
N PRO A 194 -7.19 13.56 -2.98
CA PRO A 194 -6.47 14.38 -3.97
C PRO A 194 -5.01 13.99 -4.17
N TYR A 195 -4.43 13.23 -3.24
CA TYR A 195 -3.04 12.76 -3.27
C TYR A 195 -2.92 11.33 -3.77
N LEU A 196 -4.03 10.59 -3.89
CA LEU A 196 -4.06 9.27 -4.50
C LEU A 196 -3.88 9.46 -6.01
N GLU A 197 -2.64 9.40 -6.45
CA GLU A 197 -2.30 9.28 -7.87
C GLU A 197 -2.73 7.87 -8.32
N PHE A 198 -4.04 7.66 -8.49
CA PHE A 198 -4.57 6.46 -9.10
C PHE A 198 -4.32 6.52 -10.61
N MET A 199 -3.58 5.51 -11.09
CA MET A 199 -3.27 5.12 -12.49
C MET A 199 -1.96 5.65 -13.06
#